data_AF-A0A927KMI1-F1
#
_entry.id   AF-A0A927KMI1-F1
#
_cell.length_a   1.000
_cell.length_b   1.000
_cell.length_c   1.000
_cell.angle_alpha   90.00
_cell.angle_beta   90.00
_cell.angle_gamma   90.00
#
_symmetry.space_group_name_H-M   'P 1'
#
loop_
_entity.id
_entity.type
_entity.pdbx_description
1 polymer ?
#
loop_
_entity_poly.entity_id
_entity_poly.type
_entity_poly.pdbx_seq_one_letter_code
_entity_poly.pdbx_strand_id
1 'polypeptide(L)'
;MSGTVTGHGNDTFAGWRFTESGRELVSPDGDRMTAERLKGLLWRDAMELRRAGFASRRKAEAGTRSKQYGAQVKVVIVELDDWRDRHFGRAG
;
A
#
# COMPACT_ATOMS: atom_id res chain seq x y z
N MET A 1 4.05 30.03 -59.83
CA MET A 1 2.86 30.20 -58.96
C MET A 1 2.98 29.20 -57.83
N SER A 2 3.35 29.69 -56.65
CA SER A 2 3.62 28.86 -55.47
C SER A 2 2.31 28.43 -54.82
N GLY A 3 2.13 27.13 -54.63
CA GLY A 3 1.02 26.56 -53.87
C GLY A 3 1.30 26.65 -52.37
N THR A 4 0.45 27.37 -51.64
CA THR A 4 0.49 27.40 -50.19
C THR A 4 -0.41 26.29 -49.68
N VAL A 5 0.19 25.18 -49.20
CA VAL A 5 -0.53 24.17 -48.42
C VAL A 5 -0.80 24.78 -47.05
N THR A 6 -2.03 25.23 -46.83
CA THR A 6 -2.51 25.68 -45.51
C THR A 6 -2.59 24.46 -44.59
N GLY A 7 -1.57 24.28 -43.76
CA GLY A 7 -1.61 23.33 -42.65
C GLY A 7 -2.80 23.64 -41.76
N HIS A 8 -3.80 22.76 -41.76
CA HIS A 8 -4.94 22.87 -40.88
C HIS A 8 -4.44 22.66 -39.44
N GLY A 9 -4.86 23.54 -38.54
CA GLY A 9 -4.55 23.47 -37.12
C GLY A 9 -4.84 22.06 -36.62
N ASN A 10 -3.79 21.41 -36.11
CA ASN A 10 -3.92 20.07 -35.55
C ASN A 10 -4.57 20.26 -34.18
N ASP A 11 -5.89 20.06 -34.13
CA ASP A 11 -6.61 19.84 -32.88
C ASP A 11 -5.81 18.83 -32.07
N THR A 12 -5.11 19.33 -31.05
CA THR A 12 -3.96 18.66 -30.46
C THR A 12 -4.47 17.43 -29.73
N PHE A 13 -4.33 16.27 -30.36
CA PHE A 13 -4.75 14.98 -29.81
C PHE A 13 -4.15 14.80 -28.42
N ALA A 14 -4.98 14.95 -27.39
CA ALA A 14 -4.59 14.87 -25.98
C ALA A 14 -4.47 13.42 -25.48
N GLY A 15 -4.14 12.49 -26.38
CA GLY A 15 -4.15 11.05 -26.12
C GLY A 15 -2.82 10.37 -26.44
N TRP A 16 -2.71 9.12 -26.01
CA TRP A 16 -1.58 8.27 -26.38
C TRP A 16 -1.74 7.77 -27.81
N ARG A 17 -0.65 7.76 -28.57
CA ARG A 17 -0.63 7.26 -29.95
C ARG A 17 0.46 6.22 -30.13
N PHE A 18 0.28 5.29 -31.06
CA PHE A 18 1.39 4.44 -31.50
C PHE A 18 2.28 5.19 -32.48
N THR A 19 3.58 4.87 -32.50
CA THR A 19 4.46 5.23 -33.62
C THR A 19 3.98 4.58 -34.92
N GLU A 20 4.33 5.13 -36.08
CA GLU A 20 3.98 4.55 -37.39
C GLU A 20 4.50 3.11 -37.57
N SER A 21 5.62 2.76 -36.93
CA SER A 21 6.16 1.39 -36.90
C SER A 21 5.44 0.45 -35.92
N GLY A 22 4.53 0.98 -35.10
CA GLY A 22 3.82 0.25 -34.04
C GLY A 22 4.68 -0.20 -32.85
N ARG A 23 5.96 0.18 -32.80
CA ARG A 23 6.92 -0.32 -31.78
C ARG A 23 6.80 0.38 -30.43
N GLU A 24 6.42 1.64 -30.43
CA GLU A 24 6.39 2.48 -29.24
C GLU A 24 5.02 3.15 -29.09
N LEU A 25 4.58 3.29 -27.85
CA LEU A 25 3.46 4.11 -27.45
C LEU A 25 4.01 5.50 -27.04
N VAL A 26 3.45 6.55 -27.60
CA VAL A 26 3.89 7.93 -27.42
C VAL A 26 2.82 8.69 -26.63
N SER A 27 3.22 9.37 -25.56
CA SER A 27 2.35 10.21 -24.74
C SER A 27 2.02 11.53 -25.45
N PRO A 28 1.00 12.27 -24.99
CA PRO A 28 0.73 13.64 -25.47
C PRO A 28 1.93 14.58 -25.31
N ASP A 29 2.74 14.36 -24.28
CA ASP A 29 3.94 15.15 -23.96
C ASP A 29 5.17 14.73 -24.80
N GLY A 30 5.04 13.69 -25.63
CA GLY A 30 6.11 13.21 -26.52
C GLY A 30 6.99 12.11 -25.92
N ASP A 31 6.74 11.67 -24.69
CA ASP A 31 7.44 10.55 -24.08
C ASP A 31 7.12 9.25 -24.82
N ARG A 32 8.13 8.37 -24.93
CA ARG A 32 8.00 7.09 -25.63
C ARG A 32 8.10 5.90 -24.71
N MET A 33 7.28 4.90 -24.97
CA MET A 33 7.18 3.71 -24.14
C MET A 33 7.18 2.46 -25.03
N THR A 34 8.18 1.60 -24.85
CA THR A 34 8.24 0.30 -25.54
C THR A 34 7.34 -0.73 -24.86
N ALA A 35 7.01 -1.80 -25.56
CA ALA A 35 6.25 -2.92 -25.01
C ALA A 35 6.96 -3.57 -23.81
N GLU A 36 8.30 -3.69 -23.86
CA GLU A 36 9.12 -4.23 -22.77
C GLU A 36 9.05 -3.34 -21.53
N ARG A 37 9.07 -2.01 -21.72
CA ARG A 37 8.93 -1.06 -20.62
C ARG A 37 7.56 -1.15 -19.97
N LEU A 38 6.49 -1.28 -20.77
CA LEU A 38 5.13 -1.47 -20.25
C LEU A 38 5.01 -2.77 -19.44
N LYS A 39 5.58 -3.89 -19.92
CA LYS A 39 5.64 -5.16 -19.17
C LYS A 39 6.36 -5.00 -17.84
N GLY A 40 7.48 -4.26 -17.81
CA GLY A 40 8.21 -3.97 -16.58
C GLY A 40 7.40 -3.15 -15.58
N LEU A 41 6.65 -2.14 -16.04
CA LEU A 41 5.77 -1.33 -15.20
C LEU A 41 4.63 -2.17 -14.59
N LEU A 42 3.99 -3.03 -15.38
CA LEU A 42 2.95 -3.93 -14.89
C LEU A 42 3.48 -4.94 -13.86
N TRP A 43 4.67 -5.48 -14.09
CA TRP A 43 5.33 -6.35 -13.11
C TRP A 43 5.62 -5.61 -11.81
N ARG A 44 6.13 -4.37 -11.89
CA ARG A 44 6.41 -3.55 -10.72
C ARG A 44 5.13 -3.26 -9.93
N ASP A 45 4.05 -2.86 -10.59
CA ASP A 45 2.75 -2.62 -9.95
C ASP A 45 2.24 -3.87 -9.21
N ALA A 46 2.32 -5.04 -9.85
CA ALA A 46 1.98 -6.31 -9.22
C ALA A 46 2.84 -6.62 -7.98
N MET A 47 4.14 -6.30 -8.00
CA MET A 47 5.02 -6.46 -6.84
C MET A 47 4.73 -5.47 -5.73
N GLU A 48 4.38 -4.22 -6.05
CA GLU A 48 3.99 -3.20 -5.07
C GLU A 48 2.68 -3.60 -4.38
N LEU A 49 1.69 -4.09 -5.11
CA LEU A 49 0.46 -4.66 -4.55
C LEU A 49 0.76 -5.84 -3.62
N ARG A 50 1.64 -6.75 -4.04
CA ARG A 50 2.07 -7.88 -3.21
C ARG A 50 2.76 -7.40 -1.93
N ARG A 51 3.62 -6.39 -2.02
CA ARG A 51 4.30 -5.78 -0.86
C ARG A 51 3.30 -5.11 0.10
N ALA A 52 2.31 -4.40 -0.42
CA ALA A 52 1.23 -3.80 0.37
C ALA A 52 0.41 -4.88 1.10
N GLY A 53 0.08 -5.99 0.41
CA GLY A 53 -0.57 -7.16 1.03
C GLY A 53 0.25 -7.81 2.15
N PHE A 54 1.58 -7.85 2.02
CA PHE A 54 2.44 -8.30 3.13
C PHE A 54 2.47 -7.32 4.30
N ALA A 55 2.39 -6.01 4.04
CA ALA A 55 2.31 -5.00 5.09
C ALA A 55 0.99 -5.08 5.86
N SER A 56 -0.14 -5.31 5.18
CA SER A 56 -1.43 -5.52 5.84
C SER A 56 -1.44 -6.79 6.69
N ARG A 57 -0.88 -7.90 6.18
CA ARG A 57 -0.74 -9.15 6.93
C ARG A 57 0.12 -8.99 8.18
N ARG A 58 1.28 -8.33 8.07
CA ARG A 58 2.15 -8.05 9.24
C ARG A 58 1.45 -7.19 10.30
N LYS A 59 0.65 -6.20 9.90
CA LYS A 59 -0.15 -5.39 10.85
C LYS A 59 -1.23 -6.24 11.54
N ALA A 60 -1.91 -7.12 10.81
CA ALA A 60 -2.90 -8.03 11.38
C ALA A 60 -2.26 -9.03 12.37
N GLU A 61 -1.12 -9.62 12.03
CA GLU A 61 -0.37 -10.54 12.90
C GLU A 61 0.17 -9.87 14.17
N ALA A 62 0.65 -8.62 14.08
CA ALA A 62 1.07 -7.84 15.24
C ALA A 62 -0.11 -7.55 16.19
N GLY A 63 -1.28 -7.20 15.64
CA GLY A 63 -2.51 -7.02 16.39
C GLY A 63 -2.97 -8.29 17.09
N THR A 64 -2.89 -9.44 16.42
CA THR A 64 -3.26 -10.75 17.00
C THR A 64 -2.29 -11.18 18.10
N ARG A 65 -0.96 -11.06 17.93
CA ARG A 65 0.01 -11.37 19.00
C ARG A 65 -0.20 -10.51 20.24
N SER A 66 -0.47 -9.21 20.09
CA SER A 66 -0.74 -8.33 21.23
C SER A 66 -1.98 -8.76 22.03
N LYS A 67 -2.98 -9.36 21.37
CA LYS A 67 -4.18 -9.92 22.01
C LYS A 67 -3.95 -11.32 22.58
N GLN A 68 -3.14 -12.15 21.93
CA GLN A 68 -2.83 -13.52 22.36
C GLN A 68 -1.93 -13.57 23.60
N TYR A 69 -1.02 -12.61 23.76
CA TYR A 69 -0.18 -12.45 24.96
C TYR A 69 -0.69 -11.37 25.92
N GLY A 70 -1.87 -10.80 25.64
CA GLY A 70 -2.45 -9.64 26.33
C GLY A 70 -3.46 -9.99 27.42
N ALA A 71 -3.39 -11.16 28.04
CA ALA A 71 -4.01 -11.30 29.35
C ALA A 71 -3.25 -10.38 30.31
N GLN A 72 -3.75 -9.17 30.54
CA GLN A 72 -3.19 -8.23 31.50
C GLN A 72 -3.18 -8.86 32.88
N VAL A 73 -2.03 -9.40 33.30
CA VAL A 73 -1.85 -9.90 34.66
C VAL A 73 -1.62 -8.71 35.57
N LYS A 74 -2.65 -8.33 36.35
CA LYS A 74 -2.52 -7.33 37.42
C LYS A 74 -2.04 -8.02 38.68
N VAL A 75 -0.74 -7.91 38.98
CA VAL A 75 -0.16 -8.38 40.24
C VAL A 75 -0.42 -7.32 41.31
N VAL A 76 -1.11 -7.70 42.39
CA VAL A 76 -1.30 -6.86 43.57
C VAL A 76 -0.61 -7.57 44.73
N ILE A 77 0.40 -6.92 45.32
CA ILE A 77 1.04 -7.39 46.54
C ILE A 77 0.30 -6.73 47.70
N VAL A 78 -0.25 -7.53 48.59
CA VAL A 78 -0.91 -7.08 49.81
C VAL A 78 -0.22 -7.70 51.01
N GLU A 79 -0.26 -7.00 52.14
CA GLU A 79 0.13 -7.58 53.40
C GLU A 79 -0.86 -8.67 53.79
N LEU A 80 -0.35 -9.84 54.19
CA LEU A 80 -1.16 -11.04 54.39
C LEU A 80 -2.13 -10.89 55.58
N ASP A 81 -1.74 -10.17 56.62
CA ASP A 81 -2.51 -9.99 57.86
C ASP A 81 -3.79 -9.18 57.58
N ASP A 82 -3.63 -8.00 56.96
CA ASP A 82 -4.72 -7.14 56.51
C ASP A 82 -5.69 -7.84 55.55
N TRP A 83 -5.17 -8.66 54.62
CA TRP A 83 -6.00 -9.40 53.67
C TRP A 83 -6.82 -10.49 54.36
N ARG A 84 -6.19 -11.21 55.31
CA ARG A 84 -6.83 -12.27 56.09
C ARG A 84 -7.92 -11.72 56.98
N ASP A 85 -7.67 -10.63 57.69
CA ASP A 85 -8.66 -9.95 58.55
C ASP A 85 -9.88 -9.47 57.75
N ARG A 86 -9.68 -8.93 56.54
CA ARG A 86 -10.77 -8.47 55.66
C ARG A 86 -11.62 -9.61 55.09
N HIS A 87 -11.02 -10.77 54.83
CA HIS A 87 -11.73 -11.87 54.14
C HIS A 87 -12.30 -12.93 55.06
N PHE A 88 -11.65 -13.20 56.18
CA PHE A 88 -12.09 -14.25 57.11
C PHE A 88 -12.54 -13.70 58.47
N GLY A 89 -12.40 -12.40 58.68
CA GLY A 89 -12.62 -11.77 59.98
C GLY A 89 -11.44 -12.01 60.92
N ARG A 90 -11.29 -11.10 61.88
CA ARG A 90 -10.25 -11.18 62.90
C ARG A 90 -10.48 -12.43 63.76
N ALA A 91 -9.55 -13.38 63.71
CA ALA A 91 -9.49 -14.42 64.73
C ALA A 91 -9.05 -13.71 66.02
N GLY A 92 -9.99 -13.57 66.96
CA GLY A 92 -9.75 -12.99 68.28
C GLY A 92 -8.72 -13.76 69.09
#